data_AF-A0A6L9LWP8-F1
#
_entry.id   AF-A0A6L9LWP8-F1
#
_cell.length_a   1.000
_cell.length_b   1.000
_cell.length_c   1.000
_cell.angle_alpha   90.00
_cell.angle_beta   90.00
_cell.angle_gamma   90.00
#
_symmetry.space_group_name_H-M   'P 1'
#
loop_
_entity.id
_entity.type
_entity.pdbx_description
1 polymer ?
#
loop_
_entity_poly.entity_id
_entity_poly.type
_entity_poly.pdbx_seq_one_letter_code
_entity_poly.pdbx_strand_id
1 'polypeptide(L)'
;MKASCVAETKMGIREYFDVIFAVIRSPVRYFEGVAEESGSRRALVFLMISAVFYCSVSMAYFFENSLTMGVVMMMNAVLMPALGAVFSFILLGMSGRGKISYGRVFNVYAYASGAVMVISWIPGLAIVMEPVRAVLVGVGLYKVTGISKLKAALIVVTTAVLLLMFFWAAAPLVFEMRTLFS
;
A
#
# COMPACT_ATOMS: atom_id res chain seq x y z
N MET A 1 20.72 15.98 -29.68
CA MET A 1 20.77 15.37 -28.34
C MET A 1 19.69 16.05 -27.49
N LYS A 2 18.47 15.49 -27.42
CA LYS A 2 17.35 16.08 -26.67
C LYS A 2 17.40 15.53 -25.24
N ALA A 3 17.70 16.41 -24.29
CA ALA A 3 17.65 16.11 -22.87
C ALA A 3 16.22 15.68 -22.51
N SER A 4 16.10 14.48 -21.94
CA SER A 4 14.88 14.00 -21.31
C SER A 4 14.53 14.92 -20.14
N CYS A 5 13.61 15.86 -20.37
CA CYS A 5 12.92 16.56 -19.29
C CYS A 5 12.12 15.52 -18.51
N VAL A 6 12.70 15.06 -17.41
CA VAL A 6 12.03 14.36 -16.33
C VAL A 6 10.88 15.27 -15.88
N ALA A 7 9.65 14.91 -16.26
CA ALA A 7 8.46 15.59 -15.77
C ALA A 7 8.46 15.54 -14.24
N GLU A 8 8.72 16.69 -13.62
CA GLU A 8 8.45 16.94 -12.21
C GLU A 8 6.96 16.69 -11.96
N THR A 9 6.62 15.50 -11.48
CA THR A 9 5.26 15.20 -11.04
C THR A 9 5.13 15.68 -9.59
N LYS A 10 5.02 17.00 -9.41
CA LYS A 10 4.69 17.60 -8.12
C LYS A 10 3.20 17.40 -7.88
N MET A 11 2.83 16.37 -7.12
CA MET A 11 1.46 16.22 -6.63
C MET A 11 1.19 17.38 -5.69
N GLY A 12 0.27 18.27 -6.06
CA GLY A 12 -0.07 19.42 -5.22
C GLY A 12 -0.75 18.94 -3.92
N ILE A 13 -0.59 19.69 -2.82
CA ILE A 13 -1.26 19.38 -1.55
C ILE A 13 -2.78 19.26 -1.72
N ARG A 14 -3.38 20.12 -2.55
CA ARG A 14 -4.81 20.04 -2.89
C ARG A 14 -5.17 18.72 -3.58
N GLU A 15 -4.42 18.34 -4.62
CA GLU A 15 -4.63 17.06 -5.32
C GLU A 15 -4.45 15.85 -4.40
N TYR A 16 -3.50 15.93 -3.46
CA TYR A 16 -3.28 14.89 -2.47
C TYR A 16 -4.50 14.69 -1.55
N PHE A 17 -5.04 15.78 -1.01
CA PHE A 17 -6.27 15.73 -0.19
C PHE A 17 -7.48 15.30 -1.01
N ASP A 18 -7.61 15.76 -2.26
CA ASP A 18 -8.68 15.33 -3.16
C ASP A 18 -8.62 13.82 -3.41
N VAL A 19 -7.43 13.25 -3.61
CA VAL A 19 -7.24 11.80 -3.73
C VAL A 19 -7.66 11.07 -2.45
N ILE A 20 -7.26 11.56 -1.27
CA ILE A 20 -7.66 10.97 0.01
C ILE A 20 -9.18 10.97 0.15
N PHE A 21 -9.82 12.12 -0.06
CA PHE A 21 -11.28 12.24 0.03
C PHE A 21 -11.98 11.36 -1.02
N ALA A 22 -11.45 11.28 -2.24
CA ALA A 22 -12.02 10.43 -3.29
C ALA A 22 -11.92 8.93 -2.96
N VAL A 23 -10.77 8.49 -2.42
CA VAL A 23 -10.56 7.09 -1.98
C VAL A 23 -11.49 6.74 -0.83
N ILE A 24 -11.69 7.64 0.15
CA ILE A 24 -12.54 7.38 1.32
C ILE A 24 -14.02 7.46 0.97
N ARG A 25 -14.45 8.51 0.24
CA ARG A 25 -15.87 8.81 -0.01
C ARG A 25 -16.45 7.98 -1.15
N SER A 26 -15.65 7.70 -2.18
CA SER A 26 -16.09 6.97 -3.37
C SER A 26 -15.00 6.02 -3.89
N PRO A 27 -14.59 5.01 -3.09
CA PRO A 27 -13.49 4.12 -3.46
C PRO A 27 -13.73 3.43 -4.81
N VAL A 28 -14.97 3.00 -5.06
CA VAL A 28 -15.35 2.36 -6.32
C VAL A 28 -15.07 3.25 -7.53
N ARG A 29 -15.51 4.51 -7.49
CA ARG A 29 -15.40 5.44 -8.62
C ARG A 29 -13.95 5.90 -8.82
N TYR A 30 -13.20 6.03 -7.72
CA TYR A 30 -11.78 6.36 -7.79
C TYR A 30 -10.98 5.22 -8.42
N PHE A 31 -11.17 3.98 -7.98
CA PHE A 31 -10.44 2.84 -8.53
C PHE A 31 -10.81 2.50 -9.98
N GLU A 32 -12.00 2.89 -10.45
CA GLU A 32 -12.33 2.86 -11.88
C GLU A 32 -11.42 3.78 -12.70
N GLY A 33 -11.19 5.02 -12.25
CA GLY A 33 -10.24 5.93 -12.92
C GLY A 33 -8.80 5.44 -12.85
N VAL A 34 -8.40 4.83 -11.72
CA VAL A 34 -7.06 4.22 -11.55
C VAL A 34 -6.85 3.01 -12.48
N ALA A 35 -7.91 2.32 -12.91
CA ALA A 35 -7.81 1.21 -13.86
C ALA A 35 -7.30 1.68 -15.24
N GLU A 36 -7.64 2.91 -15.63
CA GLU A 36 -7.23 3.53 -16.89
C GLU A 36 -5.81 4.12 -16.80
N GLU A 37 -5.37 4.55 -15.61
CA GLU A 37 -4.00 5.03 -15.38
C GLU A 37 -2.98 3.87 -15.38
N SER A 38 -2.06 3.87 -16.35
CA SER A 38 -1.01 2.84 -16.48
C SER A 38 0.26 3.12 -15.66
N GLY A 39 0.43 4.35 -15.15
CA GLY A 39 1.64 4.77 -14.44
C GLY A 39 1.60 4.47 -12.94
N SER A 40 2.68 3.88 -12.40
CA SER A 40 2.84 3.63 -10.95
C SER A 40 3.47 4.77 -10.17
N ARG A 41 4.06 5.73 -10.88
CA ARG A 41 4.88 6.81 -10.30
C ARG A 41 4.06 7.74 -9.40
N ARG A 42 2.83 8.07 -9.80
CA ARG A 42 1.91 8.93 -9.03
C ARG A 42 1.52 8.26 -7.71
N ALA A 43 1.14 6.98 -7.76
CA ALA A 43 0.76 6.24 -6.56
C ALA A 43 1.96 6.03 -5.61
N LEU A 44 3.17 5.84 -6.14
CA LEU A 44 4.38 5.76 -5.32
C LEU A 44 4.64 7.09 -4.60
N VAL A 45 4.56 8.22 -5.30
CA VAL A 45 4.72 9.55 -4.68
C VAL A 45 3.66 9.78 -3.60
N PHE A 46 2.40 9.42 -3.87
CA PHE A 46 1.33 9.47 -2.87
C PHE A 46 1.66 8.65 -1.62
N LEU A 47 2.06 7.39 -1.80
CA LEU A 47 2.44 6.51 -0.70
C LEU A 47 3.62 7.05 0.09
N MET A 48 4.64 7.61 -0.57
CA MET A 48 5.80 8.21 0.08
C MET A 48 5.40 9.43 0.92
N ILE A 49 4.55 10.32 0.40
CA ILE A 49 4.05 11.48 1.15
C ILE A 49 3.26 11.02 2.37
N SER A 50 2.35 10.04 2.21
CA SER A 50 1.57 9.49 3.32
C SER A 50 2.45 8.78 4.36
N ALA A 51 3.48 8.05 3.93
CA ALA A 51 4.41 7.36 4.83
C ALA A 51 5.27 8.34 5.63
N VAL A 52 5.74 9.43 5.00
CA VAL A 52 6.46 10.51 5.69
C VAL A 52 5.54 11.16 6.71
N PHE A 53 4.31 11.51 6.34
CA PHE A 53 3.34 12.11 7.27
C PHE A 53 3.05 11.19 8.46
N TYR A 54 2.73 9.92 8.20
CA TYR A 54 2.49 8.93 9.24
C TYR A 54 3.71 8.79 10.16
N CYS A 55 4.91 8.67 9.60
CA CYS A 55 6.14 8.58 10.38
C CYS A 55 6.39 9.83 11.23
N SER A 56 6.19 11.03 10.68
CA SER A 56 6.38 12.29 11.41
C SER A 56 5.40 12.42 12.59
N VAL A 57 4.12 12.10 12.37
CA VAL A 57 3.10 12.17 13.43
C VAL A 57 3.32 11.07 14.47
N SER A 58 3.64 9.84 14.04
CA SER A 58 3.97 8.75 14.96
C SER A 58 5.20 9.07 15.80
N MET A 59 6.24 9.67 15.23
CA MET A 59 7.45 10.06 15.99
C MET A 59 7.13 11.17 17.01
N ALA A 60 6.26 12.13 16.65
CA ALA A 60 5.82 13.18 17.56
C ALA A 60 4.97 12.66 18.74
N TYR A 61 4.20 11.58 18.54
CA TYR A 61 3.36 10.98 19.58
C TYR A 61 4.05 9.90 20.41
N PHE A 62 4.95 9.10 19.82
CA PHE A 62 5.40 7.85 20.43
C PHE A 62 6.80 7.86 21.04
N PHE A 63 7.75 8.76 20.73
CA PHE A 63 9.11 8.54 21.27
C PHE A 63 10.01 9.75 21.56
N GLU A 64 10.47 9.74 22.81
CA GLU A 64 11.86 9.97 23.21
C GLU A 64 12.86 9.27 22.23
N ASN A 65 13.54 10.04 21.39
CA ASN A 65 14.88 9.76 20.83
C ASN A 65 15.20 8.37 20.23
N SER A 66 14.54 7.96 19.13
CA SER A 66 15.19 6.99 18.21
C SER A 66 14.81 7.21 16.74
N LEU A 67 15.68 7.92 16.01
CA LEU A 67 15.59 8.13 14.56
C LEU A 67 15.52 6.80 13.79
N THR A 68 16.18 5.75 14.32
CA THR A 68 16.15 4.38 13.81
C THR A 68 14.74 3.80 13.77
N MET A 69 13.92 4.05 14.79
CA MET A 69 12.54 3.55 14.83
C MET A 69 11.65 4.20 13.77
N GLY A 70 11.84 5.51 13.51
CA GLY A 70 11.16 6.22 12.44
C GLY A 70 11.49 5.67 11.06
N VAL A 71 12.78 5.43 10.78
CA VAL A 71 13.20 4.84 9.49
C VAL A 71 12.59 3.44 9.30
N VAL A 72 12.58 2.61 10.35
CA VAL A 72 11.97 1.27 10.29
C VAL A 72 10.46 1.37 10.04
N MET A 73 9.75 2.27 10.71
CA MET A 73 8.31 2.50 10.48
C MET A 73 8.02 2.97 9.06
N MET A 74 8.82 3.90 8.53
CA MET A 74 8.68 4.41 7.16
C MET A 74 8.93 3.30 6.13
N MET A 75 10.00 2.52 6.31
CA MET A 75 10.28 1.36 5.44
C MET A 75 9.12 0.37 5.48
N ASN A 76 8.60 0.05 6.67
CA ASN A 76 7.47 -0.86 6.81
C ASN A 76 6.20 -0.32 6.13
N ALA A 77 5.92 0.97 6.28
CA ALA A 77 4.79 1.63 5.65
C ALA A 77 4.82 1.54 4.12
N VAL A 78 6.00 1.55 3.50
CA VAL A 78 6.14 1.45 2.04
C VAL A 78 6.25 0.00 1.57
N LEU A 79 6.97 -0.84 2.31
CA LEU A 79 7.23 -2.24 1.95
C LEU A 79 5.98 -3.10 2.07
N MET A 80 5.15 -2.90 3.11
CA MET A 80 3.95 -3.71 3.31
C MET A 80 2.96 -3.62 2.13
N PRO A 81 2.59 -2.41 1.64
CA PRO A 81 1.75 -2.28 0.45
C PRO A 81 2.42 -2.83 -0.82
N ALA A 82 3.73 -2.65 -0.96
CA ALA A 82 4.48 -3.16 -2.10
C ALA A 82 4.48 -4.70 -2.14
N LEU A 83 4.76 -5.35 -1.01
CA LEU A 83 4.71 -6.82 -0.87
C LEU A 83 3.29 -7.33 -1.10
N GLY A 84 2.29 -6.67 -0.52
CA GLY A 84 0.88 -7.01 -0.76
C GLY A 84 0.53 -6.95 -2.25
N ALA A 85 1.02 -5.93 -2.97
CA ALA A 85 0.83 -5.84 -4.42
C ALA A 85 1.52 -6.98 -5.18
N VAL A 86 2.73 -7.38 -4.77
CA VAL A 86 3.45 -8.52 -5.38
C VAL A 86 2.69 -9.83 -5.20
N PHE A 87 2.26 -10.14 -3.98
CA PHE A 87 1.49 -11.36 -3.71
C PHE A 87 0.16 -11.37 -4.48
N SER A 88 -0.59 -10.27 -4.44
CA SER A 88 -1.82 -10.14 -5.22
C SER A 88 -1.58 -10.28 -6.72
N PHE A 89 -0.49 -9.70 -7.23
CA PHE A 89 -0.13 -9.81 -8.65
C PHE A 89 0.16 -11.26 -9.06
N ILE A 90 0.89 -12.02 -8.24
CA ILE A 90 1.16 -13.45 -8.48
C ILE A 90 -0.15 -14.25 -8.46
N LEU A 91 -1.01 -14.03 -7.46
CA LEU A 91 -2.31 -14.70 -7.35
C LEU A 91 -3.25 -14.38 -8.53
N LEU A 92 -3.22 -13.14 -9.02
CA LEU A 92 -3.94 -12.72 -10.22
C LEU A 92 -3.40 -13.40 -11.48
N GLY A 93 -2.08 -13.52 -11.60
CA GLY A 93 -1.43 -14.26 -12.68
C GLY A 93 -1.84 -15.74 -12.71
N MET A 94 -1.92 -16.37 -11.53
CA MET A 94 -2.40 -17.75 -11.40
C MET A 94 -3.89 -17.91 -11.71
N SER A 95 -4.69 -16.85 -11.53
CA SER A 95 -6.14 -16.86 -11.83
C SER A 95 -6.46 -16.84 -13.33
N GLY A 96 -5.47 -16.85 -14.21
CA GLY A 96 -5.63 -17.05 -15.66
C GLY A 96 -6.27 -15.87 -16.41
N ARG A 97 -6.39 -14.70 -15.78
CA ARG A 97 -7.13 -13.57 -16.34
C ARG A 97 -6.20 -12.47 -16.87
N GLY A 98 -5.84 -12.58 -18.14
CA GLY A 98 -5.22 -11.51 -18.95
C GLY A 98 -3.87 -10.97 -18.44
N LYS A 99 -3.18 -10.19 -19.28
CA LYS A 99 -1.94 -9.50 -18.91
C LYS A 99 -2.28 -8.25 -18.10
N ILE A 100 -2.53 -8.39 -16.81
CA ILE A 100 -2.66 -7.26 -15.89
C ILE A 100 -1.26 -6.71 -15.63
N SER A 101 -1.08 -5.38 -15.65
CA SER A 101 0.21 -4.75 -15.32
C SER A 101 0.39 -4.69 -13.81
N TYR A 102 1.59 -5.01 -13.31
CA TYR A 102 1.96 -4.84 -11.90
C TYR A 102 1.68 -3.42 -11.40
N GLY A 103 1.92 -2.40 -12.24
CA GLY A 103 1.69 -1.00 -11.88
C GLY A 103 0.25 -0.72 -11.45
N ARG A 104 -0.73 -1.38 -12.07
CA ARG A 104 -2.15 -1.23 -11.71
C ARG A 104 -2.47 -1.83 -10.34
N VAL A 105 -1.92 -3.00 -10.03
CA VAL A 105 -2.09 -3.66 -8.73
C VAL A 105 -1.40 -2.83 -7.64
N PHE A 106 -0.18 -2.37 -7.91
CA PHE A 106 0.57 -1.50 -7.01
C PHE A 106 -0.19 -0.20 -6.72
N ASN A 107 -0.80 0.44 -7.71
CA ASN A 107 -1.58 1.66 -7.52
C ASN A 107 -2.73 1.46 -6.51
N VAL A 108 -3.46 0.35 -6.62
CA VAL A 108 -4.53 0.01 -5.67
C VAL A 108 -3.99 -0.06 -4.25
N TYR A 109 -2.91 -0.80 -4.05
CA TYR A 109 -2.29 -0.98 -2.74
C TYR A 109 -1.73 0.33 -2.18
N ALA A 110 -1.07 1.14 -3.02
CA ALA A 110 -0.47 2.41 -2.65
C ALA A 110 -1.53 3.45 -2.25
N TYR A 111 -2.60 3.60 -3.04
CA TYR A 111 -3.69 4.54 -2.69
C TYR A 111 -4.49 4.08 -1.48
N ALA A 112 -4.84 2.79 -1.39
CA ALA A 112 -5.55 2.26 -0.23
C ALA A 112 -4.73 2.41 1.06
N SER A 113 -3.43 2.10 1.01
CA SER A 113 -2.56 2.18 2.18
C SER A 113 -2.25 3.62 2.57
N GLY A 114 -1.96 4.49 1.60
CA GLY A 114 -1.70 5.91 1.87
C GLY A 114 -2.92 6.62 2.46
N ALA A 115 -4.12 6.39 1.92
CA ALA A 115 -5.35 6.96 2.48
C ALA A 115 -5.58 6.51 3.92
N VAL A 116 -5.33 5.24 4.22
CA VAL A 116 -5.47 4.68 5.56
C VAL A 116 -4.40 5.22 6.52
N MET A 117 -3.15 5.35 6.09
CA MET A 117 -2.04 5.85 6.93
C MET A 117 -2.31 7.26 7.46
N VAL A 118 -2.91 8.12 6.64
CA VAL A 118 -3.23 9.50 7.02
C VAL A 118 -4.31 9.58 8.09
N ILE A 119 -5.13 8.54 8.27
CA ILE A 119 -6.17 8.49 9.31
C ILE A 119 -5.71 7.63 10.51
N SER A 120 -4.77 6.71 10.28
CA SER A 120 -4.25 5.77 11.29
C SER A 120 -3.33 6.41 12.33
N TRP A 121 -3.09 7.73 12.27
CA TRP A 121 -2.26 8.44 13.23
C TRP A 121 -2.87 8.48 14.65
N ILE A 122 -4.19 8.32 14.78
CA ILE A 122 -4.85 8.28 16.09
C ILE A 122 -4.63 6.88 16.72
N PRO A 123 -3.98 6.79 17.89
CA PRO A 123 -3.82 5.52 18.60
C PRO A 123 -5.21 4.89 18.85
N GLY A 124 -5.42 3.67 18.35
CA GLY A 124 -6.72 2.97 18.41
C GLY A 124 -7.45 2.88 17.07
N LEU A 125 -7.30 3.87 16.18
CA LEU A 125 -7.86 3.77 14.82
C LEU A 125 -7.06 2.83 13.92
N ALA A 126 -5.77 2.62 14.19
CA ALA A 126 -4.91 1.73 13.40
C ALA A 126 -5.51 0.31 13.25
N ILE A 127 -6.09 -0.25 14.32
CA ILE A 127 -6.70 -1.60 14.30
C ILE A 127 -7.98 -1.59 13.45
N VAL A 128 -8.80 -0.54 13.56
CA VAL A 128 -10.03 -0.39 12.75
C VAL A 128 -9.70 -0.17 11.27
N MET A 129 -8.58 0.49 11.01
CA MET A 129 -8.10 0.86 9.70
C MET A 129 -7.55 -0.30 8.88
N GLU A 130 -7.14 -1.40 9.51
CA GLU A 130 -6.68 -2.61 8.81
C GLU A 130 -7.81 -3.30 8.01
N PRO A 131 -9.00 -3.60 8.60
CA PRO A 131 -10.15 -4.06 7.84
C PRO A 131 -10.56 -3.10 6.73
N VAL A 132 -10.53 -1.78 7.00
CA VAL A 132 -10.87 -0.76 5.99
C VAL A 132 -9.90 -0.83 4.81
N ARG A 133 -8.59 -0.98 5.08
CA ARG A 133 -7.58 -1.19 4.04
C ARG A 133 -7.86 -2.44 3.22
N ALA A 134 -8.18 -3.56 3.87
CA ALA A 134 -8.51 -4.81 3.18
C ALA A 134 -9.73 -4.65 2.25
N VAL A 135 -10.77 -3.96 2.70
CA VAL A 135 -11.95 -3.65 1.88
C VAL A 135 -11.59 -2.74 0.71
N LEU A 136 -10.82 -1.67 0.93
CA LEU A 136 -10.37 -0.76 -0.13
C LEU A 136 -9.55 -1.49 -1.20
N VAL A 137 -8.62 -2.33 -0.78
CA VAL A 137 -7.82 -3.17 -1.69
C VAL A 137 -8.73 -4.14 -2.46
N GLY A 138 -9.67 -4.80 -1.79
CA GLY A 138 -10.61 -5.72 -2.46
C GLY A 138 -11.49 -5.03 -3.49
N VAL A 139 -12.00 -3.84 -3.18
CA VAL A 139 -12.78 -3.02 -4.12
C VAL A 139 -11.90 -2.56 -5.29
N GLY A 140 -10.67 -2.12 -5.02
CA GLY A 140 -9.74 -1.69 -6.06
C GLY A 140 -9.33 -2.84 -6.98
N LEU A 141 -9.03 -4.02 -6.43
CA LEU A 141 -8.74 -5.22 -7.21
C LEU A 141 -9.93 -5.63 -8.06
N TYR A 142 -11.14 -5.68 -7.49
CA TYR A 142 -12.37 -5.96 -8.23
C TYR A 142 -12.55 -5.03 -9.44
N LYS A 143 -12.32 -3.73 -9.26
CA LYS A 143 -12.53 -2.72 -10.30
C LYS A 143 -11.42 -2.66 -11.34
N VAL A 144 -10.17 -2.72 -10.90
CA VAL A 144 -9.00 -2.61 -11.78
C VAL A 144 -8.77 -3.87 -12.62
N THR A 145 -9.13 -5.04 -12.10
CA THR A 145 -8.91 -6.34 -12.77
C THR A 145 -10.18 -6.90 -13.43
N GLY A 146 -11.35 -6.35 -13.11
CA GLY A 146 -12.65 -6.80 -13.59
C GLY A 146 -13.07 -8.20 -13.10
N ILE A 147 -12.36 -8.78 -12.13
CA ILE A 147 -12.69 -10.09 -11.54
C ILE A 147 -14.06 -10.09 -10.84
N SER A 148 -14.59 -11.26 -10.46
CA SER A 148 -15.79 -11.27 -9.61
C SER A 148 -15.45 -10.79 -8.20
N LYS A 149 -16.41 -10.16 -7.52
CA LYS A 149 -16.24 -9.68 -6.13
C LYS A 149 -15.72 -10.78 -5.20
N LEU A 150 -16.20 -12.01 -5.40
CA LEU A 150 -15.81 -13.18 -4.62
C LEU A 150 -14.35 -13.58 -4.87
N LYS A 151 -13.88 -13.53 -6.14
CA LYS A 151 -12.46 -13.76 -6.46
C LYS A 151 -11.56 -12.66 -5.89
N ALA A 152 -11.98 -11.40 -5.96
CA ALA A 152 -11.23 -10.30 -5.35
C ALA A 152 -11.10 -10.47 -3.83
N ALA A 153 -12.20 -10.80 -3.16
CA ALA A 153 -12.20 -11.08 -1.72
C ALA A 153 -11.28 -12.26 -1.38
N LEU A 154 -11.35 -13.35 -2.15
CA LEU A 154 -10.49 -14.51 -1.97
C LEU A 154 -9.01 -14.13 -2.13
N ILE A 155 -8.64 -13.37 -3.16
CA ILE A 155 -7.25 -12.90 -3.36
C ILE A 155 -6.77 -12.05 -2.19
N VAL A 156 -7.60 -11.15 -1.66
CA VAL A 156 -7.24 -10.33 -0.50
C VAL A 156 -7.02 -11.20 0.73
N VAL A 157 -7.92 -12.15 1.01
CA VAL A 157 -7.79 -13.09 2.14
C VAL A 157 -6.55 -13.95 1.98
N THR A 158 -6.33 -14.54 0.80
CA THR A 158 -5.13 -15.34 0.53
C THR A 158 -3.85 -14.51 0.63
N THR A 159 -3.86 -13.26 0.17
CA THR A 159 -2.71 -12.34 0.34
C THR A 159 -2.42 -12.06 1.80
N ALA A 160 -3.46 -11.84 2.63
CA ALA A 160 -3.30 -11.66 4.06
C ALA A 160 -2.71 -12.91 4.73
N VAL A 161 -3.20 -14.10 4.38
CA VAL A 161 -2.67 -15.37 4.89
C VAL A 161 -1.22 -15.59 4.44
N LEU A 162 -0.89 -15.29 3.18
CA LEU A 162 0.48 -15.41 2.67
C LEU A 162 1.44 -14.43 3.36
N LEU A 163 1.01 -13.19 3.61
CA LEU A 163 1.78 -12.23 4.38
C LEU A 163 1.99 -12.72 5.82
N LEU A 164 0.94 -13.23 6.49
CA LEU A 164 1.06 -13.78 7.84
C LEU A 164 2.04 -14.96 7.88
N MET A 165 1.93 -15.90 6.94
CA MET A 165 2.87 -17.02 6.81
C MET A 165 4.30 -16.54 6.54
N PHE A 166 4.47 -15.54 5.67
CA PHE A 166 5.78 -14.96 5.35
C PHE A 166 6.43 -14.35 6.60
N PHE A 167 5.68 -13.56 7.38
CA PHE A 167 6.20 -13.01 8.65
C PHE A 167 6.47 -14.09 9.68
N TRP A 168 5.62 -15.11 9.76
CA TRP A 168 5.79 -16.22 10.70
C TRP A 168 7.03 -17.08 10.36
N ALA A 169 7.33 -17.25 9.07
CA ALA A 169 8.55 -17.92 8.60
C ALA A 169 9.80 -17.03 8.72
N ALA A 170 9.66 -15.71 8.55
CA ALA A 170 10.76 -14.76 8.71
C ALA A 170 11.16 -14.56 10.18
N ALA A 171 10.21 -14.63 11.13
CA ALA A 171 10.46 -14.45 12.56
C ALA A 171 11.54 -15.39 13.13
N PRO A 172 11.50 -16.72 12.94
CA PRO A 172 12.55 -17.63 13.42
C PRO A 172 13.88 -17.40 12.69
N LEU A 173 13.85 -17.09 11.39
CA LEU A 173 15.03 -16.79 10.58
C LEU A 173 15.79 -15.56 11.08
N VAL A 174 15.06 -14.51 11.47
CA VAL A 174 15.63 -13.29 12.06
C VAL A 174 16.19 -13.59 13.45
N PHE A 175 15.53 -14.45 14.22
CA PHE A 175 16.03 -14.87 15.53
C PHE A 175 17.35 -15.63 15.41
N GLU A 176 17.46 -16.56 14.46
CA GLU A 176 18.69 -17.33 14.21
C GLU A 176 19.85 -16.45 13.71
N MET A 177 19.57 -15.51 12.79
CA MET A 177 20.58 -14.53 12.34
C MET A 177 21.09 -13.67 13.50
N ARG A 178 20.20 -13.30 14.44
CA ARG A 178 20.59 -12.50 15.62
C ARG A 178 21.46 -13.30 16.59
N THR A 179 21.22 -14.60 16.72
CA THR A 179 22.06 -15.49 17.54
C THR A 179 23.41 -15.83 16.89
N LEU A 180 23.52 -15.74 15.57
CA LEU A 180 24.79 -15.97 14.85
C LEU A 180 25.70 -14.74 14.80
N PHE A 181 25.13 -13.54 14.97
CA PHE A 181 25.86 -12.26 14.96
C PHE A 181 26.06 -11.64 16.36
N SER A 182 25.72 -12.35 17.44
CA SER A 182 26.01 -11.99 18.84
C SER A 182 26.99 -12.95 19.48
#